data_AF-A0ABD7I3S5-F1
#
_entry.id   AF-A0ABD7I3S5-F1
#
_cell.length_a   1.000
_cell.length_b   1.000
_cell.length_c   1.000
_cell.angle_alpha   90.00
_cell.angle_beta   90.00
_cell.angle_gamma   90.00
#
_symmetry.space_group_name_H-M   'P 1'
#
loop_
_entity.id
_entity.type
_entity.pdbx_description
1 polymer ?
#
loop_
_entity_poly.entity_id
_entity_poly.type
_entity_poly.pdbx_seq_one_letter_code
_entity_poly.pdbx_strand_id
1 'polypeptide(L)'
;MSLFRVAIHYGVNSNGFLSYDTEAKTVSVDLPEQEWVDKVLAYLNNEHAIEHATGLDTYERLNVKPLESLDNFKLALTRMWEAIDVQVDWSRPA
;
A
#
# COMPACT_ATOMS: atom_id res chain seq x y z
N MET A 1 -17.22 -3.02 -10.71
CA MET A 1 -15.83 -3.42 -10.43
C MET A 1 -14.87 -2.32 -10.83
N SER A 2 -14.52 -1.46 -9.88
CA SER A 2 -13.39 -0.55 -10.01
C SER A 2 -12.19 -1.15 -9.28
N LEU A 3 -11.24 -1.67 -10.06
CA LEU A 3 -9.99 -2.25 -9.57
C LEU A 3 -8.89 -1.19 -9.67
N PHE A 4 -8.22 -0.90 -8.56
CA PHE A 4 -7.02 -0.09 -8.55
C PHE A 4 -5.80 -1.00 -8.58
N ARG A 5 -4.90 -0.84 -9.55
CA ARG A 5 -3.72 -1.70 -9.70
C ARG A 5 -2.44 -0.87 -9.85
N VAL A 6 -1.40 -1.30 -9.15
CA VAL A 6 -0.06 -0.67 -9.18
C VAL A 6 1.03 -1.72 -9.20
N ALA A 7 2.15 -1.39 -9.83
CA ALA A 7 3.36 -2.19 -9.75
C ALA A 7 4.08 -1.95 -8.41
N ILE A 8 4.70 -3.00 -7.88
CA ILE A 8 5.50 -2.95 -6.66
C ILE A 8 6.86 -3.61 -6.87
N HIS A 9 7.87 -3.09 -6.18
CA HIS A 9 9.25 -3.56 -6.22
C HIS A 9 9.73 -3.90 -4.81
N TYR A 10 10.51 -4.96 -4.69
CA TYR A 10 11.08 -5.40 -3.42
C TYR A 10 12.43 -6.09 -3.65
N GLY A 11 13.27 -6.10 -2.62
CA GLY A 11 14.62 -6.63 -2.74
C GLY A 11 15.44 -5.92 -3.82
N VAL A 12 16.32 -6.66 -4.51
CA VAL A 12 17.27 -6.08 -5.47
C VAL A 12 16.68 -5.96 -6.88
N ASN A 13 15.90 -6.95 -7.34
CA ASN A 13 15.40 -7.01 -8.72
C ASN A 13 14.01 -7.67 -8.84
N SER A 14 13.27 -7.77 -7.73
CA SER A 14 11.97 -8.45 -7.74
C SER A 14 10.85 -7.45 -7.94
N ASN A 15 9.91 -7.81 -8.82
CA ASN A 15 8.81 -6.97 -9.25
C ASN A 15 7.52 -7.78 -9.18
N GLY A 16 6.41 -7.10 -8.93
CA GLY A 16 5.10 -7.70 -9.09
C GLY A 16 4.02 -6.64 -9.08
N PHE A 17 2.80 -7.08 -8.82
CA PHE A 17 1.64 -6.20 -8.85
C PHE A 17 0.81 -6.34 -7.60
N LEU A 18 0.16 -5.24 -7.26
CA LEU A 18 -0.83 -5.20 -6.22
C LEU A 18 -2.12 -4.66 -6.83
N SER A 19 -3.25 -5.29 -6.50
CA SER A 19 -4.57 -4.90 -6.97
C SER A 19 -5.53 -4.77 -5.79
N TYR A 20 -6.27 -3.68 -5.73
CA TYR A 20 -7.27 -3.39 -4.71
C TYR A 20 -8.65 -3.25 -5.35
N ASP A 21 -9.59 -4.07 -4.91
CA ASP A 21 -10.99 -3.97 -5.30
C ASP A 21 -11.68 -2.93 -4.40
N THR A 22 -12.07 -1.81 -4.99
CA THR A 22 -12.68 -0.69 -4.24
C THR A 22 -14.12 -0.98 -3.77
N GLU A 23 -14.80 -1.94 -4.40
CA GLU A 23 -16.17 -2.34 -4.03
C GLU A 23 -16.12 -3.41 -2.94
N ALA A 24 -15.32 -4.46 -3.14
CA ALA A 24 -15.16 -5.55 -2.18
C ALA A 24 -14.25 -5.20 -0.98
N LYS A 25 -13.45 -4.13 -1.11
CA LYS A 25 -12.44 -3.71 -0.12
C LYS A 25 -11.41 -4.81 0.17
N THR A 26 -11.04 -5.54 -0.87
CA THR A 26 -10.08 -6.65 -0.80
C THR A 26 -8.84 -6.32 -1.60
N VAL A 27 -7.71 -6.90 -1.20
CA VAL A 27 -6.43 -6.73 -1.88
C VAL A 27 -5.91 -8.08 -2.35
N SER A 28 -5.35 -8.09 -3.55
CA SER A 28 -4.63 -9.21 -4.14
C SER A 28 -3.20 -8.78 -4.45
N VAL A 29 -2.25 -9.62 -4.07
CA VAL A 29 -0.82 -9.37 -4.24
C VAL A 29 -0.25 -10.49 -5.12
N ASP A 30 0.34 -10.10 -6.23
CA ASP A 30 0.94 -10.99 -7.23
C ASP A 30 2.46 -10.83 -7.15
N LEU A 31 3.08 -11.71 -6.35
CA LEU A 31 4.53 -11.83 -6.20
C LEU A 31 4.93 -13.31 -6.24
N PRO A 32 6.08 -13.67 -6.81
CA PRO A 32 6.55 -15.06 -6.87
C PRO A 32 6.86 -15.68 -5.50
N GLU A 33 7.33 -14.89 -4.54
CA GLU A 33 7.65 -15.40 -3.19
C GLU A 33 6.53 -15.15 -2.18
N GLN A 34 5.99 -16.23 -1.61
CA GLN A 34 4.88 -16.17 -0.64
C GLN A 34 5.22 -15.35 0.62
N GLU A 35 6.47 -15.37 1.08
CA GLU A 35 6.90 -14.59 2.24
C GLU A 35 6.63 -13.09 2.05
N TRP A 36 6.89 -12.58 0.84
CA TRP A 36 6.64 -11.17 0.52
C TRP A 36 5.15 -10.88 0.33
N VAL A 37 4.40 -11.83 -0.24
CA VAL A 37 2.93 -11.75 -0.29
C VAL A 37 2.36 -11.59 1.11
N ASP A 38 2.76 -12.45 2.04
CA ASP A 38 2.28 -12.44 3.41
C ASP A 38 2.69 -11.15 4.14
N LYS A 39 3.91 -10.65 3.91
CA LYS A 39 4.39 -9.38 4.49
C LYS A 39 3.56 -8.19 4.02
N VAL A 40 3.28 -8.11 2.71
CA VAL A 40 2.46 -7.03 2.13
C VAL A 40 1.02 -7.13 2.61
N LEU A 41 0.44 -8.32 2.62
CA LEU A 41 -0.92 -8.54 3.11
C LEU A 41 -1.04 -8.20 4.61
N ALA A 42 -0.08 -8.62 5.43
CA ALA A 42 -0.05 -8.29 6.85
C ALA A 42 0.02 -6.77 7.05
N TYR A 43 0.87 -6.06 6.30
CA TYR A 43 0.91 -4.60 6.35
C TYR A 43 -0.46 -3.99 6.00
N LEU A 44 -1.07 -4.38 4.88
CA LEU A 44 -2.30 -3.75 4.40
C LEU A 44 -3.55 -4.07 5.24
N ASN A 45 -3.54 -5.19 5.97
CA ASN A 45 -4.64 -5.56 6.87
C ASN A 45 -4.53 -4.90 8.26
N ASN A 46 -3.39 -4.29 8.59
CA ASN A 46 -3.20 -3.58 9.85
C ASN A 46 -3.53 -2.09 9.73
N GLU A 47 -3.96 -1.50 10.84
CA GLU A 47 -4.13 -0.05 10.97
C GLU A 47 -2.77 0.62 11.16
N HIS A 48 -2.55 1.75 10.48
CA HIS A 48 -1.30 2.51 10.55
C HIS A 48 -1.55 3.90 11.10
N ALA A 49 -0.73 4.32 12.05
CA ALA A 49 -0.72 5.70 12.51
C ALA A 49 0.23 6.52 11.62
N ILE A 50 -0.33 7.30 10.69
CA ILE A 50 0.41 8.08 9.70
C ILE A 50 0.37 9.56 10.10
N GLU A 51 1.54 10.20 10.10
CA GLU A 51 1.63 11.65 10.26
C GLU A 51 1.24 12.34 8.96
N HIS A 52 0.15 13.10 9.01
CA HIS A 52 -0.41 13.87 7.91
C HIS A 52 -0.10 15.34 8.12
N ALA A 53 0.68 15.93 7.21
CA ALA A 53 1.02 17.35 7.29
C ALA A 53 -0.20 18.22 6.98
N THR A 54 -0.61 19.04 7.94
CA THR A 54 -1.70 20.04 7.79
C THR A 54 -1.16 21.45 7.54
N GLY A 55 0.16 21.64 7.68
CA GLY A 55 0.87 22.89 7.44
C GLY A 55 2.37 22.64 7.26
N LEU A 56 3.19 23.70 7.32
CA LEU A 56 4.64 23.60 7.09
C LEU A 56 5.38 22.82 8.19
N ASP A 57 4.92 22.94 9.44
CA ASP A 57 5.49 22.31 10.64
C ASP A 57 4.42 21.64 11.52
N THR A 58 3.17 21.59 11.05
CA THR A 58 2.05 20.98 11.78
C THR A 58 1.63 19.67 11.15
N TYR A 59 1.52 18.66 12.01
CA TYR A 59 1.15 17.30 11.63
C TYR A 59 0.01 16.83 12.52
N GLU A 60 -0.97 16.20 11.89
CA GLU A 60 -2.02 15.45 12.56
C GLU A 60 -1.72 13.95 12.45
N ARG A 61 -1.91 13.22 13.53
CA ARG A 61 -1.76 11.76 13.52
C ARG A 61 -3.09 11.13 13.10
N LEU A 62 -3.10 10.55 11.91
CA LEU A 62 -4.26 9.84 11.38
C LEU A 62 -4.08 8.34 11.58
N ASN A 63 -5.10 7.69 12.14
CA ASN A 63 -5.19 6.24 12.14
C ASN A 63 -5.86 5.81 10.84
N VAL A 64 -5.10 5.14 9.98
CA VAL A 64 -5.49 4.79 8.62
C VAL A 64 -5.65 3.28 8.53
N LYS A 65 -6.86 2.84 8.19
CA LYS A 65 -7.13 1.45 7.78
C LYS A 65 -7.02 1.35 6.27
N PRO A 66 -5.98 0.70 5.71
CA PRO A 66 -5.69 0.76 4.27
C PRO A 66 -6.86 0.30 3.40
N LEU A 67 -7.57 -0.76 3.81
CA LEU A 67 -8.66 -1.35 3.04
C LEU A 67 -10.02 -0.65 3.23
N GLU A 68 -10.11 0.42 4.02
CA GLU A 68 -11.39 1.08 4.27
C GLU A 68 -11.88 1.94 3.09
N SER A 69 -10.95 2.54 2.35
CA SER A 69 -11.21 3.39 1.19
C SER A 69 -10.00 3.42 0.25
N LEU A 70 -10.21 3.81 -1.01
CA LEU A 70 -9.12 3.95 -1.97
C LEU A 70 -8.10 5.03 -1.55
N ASP A 71 -8.55 6.10 -0.90
CA ASP A 71 -7.66 7.17 -0.44
C ASP A 71 -6.79 6.70 0.73
N ASN A 72 -7.37 5.97 1.69
CA ASN A 72 -6.61 5.33 2.77
C ASN A 72 -5.61 4.32 2.22
N PHE A 73 -6.04 3.55 1.21
CA PHE A 73 -5.19 2.58 0.53
C PHE A 73 -3.96 3.25 -0.08
N LYS A 74 -4.17 4.28 -0.89
CA LYS A 74 -3.09 5.06 -1.51
C LYS A 74 -2.20 5.73 -0.46
N LEU A 75 -2.77 6.26 0.61
CA LEU A 75 -2.00 6.87 1.70
C LEU A 75 -1.09 5.85 2.39
N ALA A 76 -1.60 4.67 2.71
CA ALA A 76 -0.81 3.59 3.31
C ALA A 76 0.32 3.11 2.38
N LEU A 77 0.07 3.06 1.07
CA LEU A 77 1.09 2.73 0.07
C LEU A 77 2.28 3.70 0.07
N THR A 78 2.08 4.98 0.38
CA THR A 78 3.19 5.96 0.47
C THR A 78 4.19 5.67 1.58
N ARG A 79 3.80 4.90 2.60
CA ARG A 79 4.62 4.56 3.77
C ARG A 79 5.16 3.12 3.73
N MET A 80 4.75 2.34 2.75
CA MET A 80 5.05 0.91 2.68
C MET A 80 6.56 0.61 2.55
N TRP A 81 7.31 1.48 1.86
CA TRP A 81 8.76 1.35 1.77
C TRP A 81 9.44 1.46 3.13
N GLU A 82 9.09 2.48 3.92
CA GLU A 82 9.67 2.71 5.24
C GLU A 82 9.31 1.59 6.23
N ALA A 83 8.15 0.97 6.07
CA ALA A 83 7.65 -0.06 6.97
C ALA A 83 8.16 -1.47 6.65
N ILE A 84 8.21 -1.84 5.36
CA ILE A 84 8.45 -3.23 4.94
C ILE A 84 9.41 -3.38 3.76
N ASP A 85 10.12 -2.33 3.34
CA ASP A 85 11.06 -2.33 2.21
C ASP A 85 10.43 -2.69 0.85
N VAL A 86 9.14 -2.38 0.68
CA VAL A 86 8.42 -2.56 -0.60
C VAL A 86 8.07 -1.19 -1.19
N GLN A 87 8.58 -0.93 -2.40
CA GLN A 87 8.34 0.31 -3.13
C GLN A 87 7.14 0.19 -4.05
N VAL A 88 6.39 1.26 -4.21
CA VAL A 88 5.31 1.37 -5.19
C VAL A 88 5.80 2.15 -6.40
N ASP A 89 5.63 1.58 -7.60
CA ASP A 89 5.93 2.26 -8.85
C ASP A 89 4.70 3.00 -9.36
N TRP A 90 4.68 4.31 -9.10
CA TRP A 90 3.62 5.22 -9.53
C TRP A 90 3.70 5.59 -11.03
N SER A 91 4.81 5.26 -11.71
CA SER A 91 4.99 5.53 -13.14
C SER A 91 4.25 4.54 -14.05
N ARG A 92 3.81 3.41 -13.47
CA ARG A 92 3.08 2.35 -14.16
C ARG A 92 1.71 2.08 -13.52
N PRO A 93 0.79 3.06 -13.58
CA PRO A 93 -0.60 2.78 -13.24
C PRO A 93 -1.15 1.77 -14.25
N ALA A 94 -1.70 0.66 -13.77
CA ALA A 94 -2.24 -0.41 -14.60
C ALA A 94 -3.75 -0.26 -14.84
#